data_AF-A0A662GM50-F1
#
_entry.id   AF-A0A662GM50-F1
#
_cell.length_a   1.000
_cell.length_b   1.000
_cell.length_c   1.000
_cell.angle_alpha   90.00
_cell.angle_beta   90.00
_cell.angle_gamma   90.00
#
_symmetry.space_group_name_H-M   'P 1'
#
loop_
_entity.id
_entity.type
_entity.pdbx_description
1 polymer ?
#
loop_
_entity_poly.entity_id
_entity_poly.type
_entity_poly.pdbx_seq_one_letter_code
_entity_poly.pdbx_strand_id
1 'polypeptide(L)'
;MSFADRIAKKINQLNLGRAFFIVLITGSLLVMGGILYVIVNNPPPLYGEGPFAYGLNRQSSVEAFVVAFAYAVGIGGLYLLYTTRRYYYDLRFLSINLISGTLLLLLSLLLLQSIYAMKVGA
;
A
#
# COMPACT_ATOMS: atom_id res chain seq x y z
N MET A 1 22.21 -35.69 6.03
CA MET A 1 21.21 -34.76 5.47
C MET A 1 21.96 -33.48 5.08
N SER A 2 22.07 -33.20 3.78
CA SER A 2 22.94 -32.13 3.26
C SER A 2 22.31 -30.74 3.51
N PHE A 3 23.13 -29.70 3.53
CA PHE A 3 22.69 -28.30 3.64
C PHE A 3 21.73 -27.92 2.49
N ALA A 4 21.96 -28.50 1.30
CA ALA A 4 21.10 -28.36 0.14
C ALA A 4 19.68 -28.95 0.37
N ASP A 5 19.57 -30.09 1.05
CA ASP A 5 18.28 -30.73 1.36
C ASP A 5 17.45 -29.88 2.34
N ARG A 6 18.12 -29.16 3.27
CA ARG A 6 17.44 -28.23 4.19
C ARG A 6 16.87 -27.02 3.47
N ILE A 7 17.61 -26.47 2.50
CA ILE A 7 17.16 -25.33 1.69
C ILE A 7 16.00 -25.75 0.79
N ALA A 8 16.12 -26.88 0.10
CA ALA A 8 15.07 -27.42 -0.77
C ALA A 8 13.77 -27.70 0.02
N LYS A 9 13.86 -28.26 1.23
CA LYS A 9 12.70 -28.50 2.09
C LYS A 9 12.04 -27.21 2.58
N LYS A 10 12.83 -26.15 2.85
CA LYS A 10 12.33 -24.83 3.25
C LYS A 10 11.66 -24.08 2.09
N ILE A 11 12.17 -24.26 0.87
CA ILE A 11 11.60 -23.72 -0.38
C ILE A 11 10.30 -24.45 -0.74
N ASN A 12 10.22 -25.78 -0.56
CA ASN A 12 8.98 -26.53 -0.78
C ASN A 12 7.89 -26.24 0.27
N GLN A 13 8.27 -25.74 1.45
CA GLN A 13 7.32 -25.25 2.47
C GLN A 13 6.88 -23.80 2.24
N LEU A 14 7.64 -23.03 1.46
CA LEU A 14 7.22 -21.71 1.01
C LEU A 14 6.14 -21.91 -0.04
N ASN A 15 4.95 -21.42 0.28
CA ASN A 15 3.83 -21.39 -0.65
C ASN A 15 4.19 -20.36 -1.75
N LEU A 16 4.97 -20.80 -2.74
CA LEU A 16 5.68 -19.96 -3.71
C LEU A 16 4.72 -18.98 -4.41
N GLY A 17 3.51 -19.44 -4.71
CA GLY A 17 2.45 -18.61 -5.28
C GLY A 17 2.02 -17.46 -4.36
N ARG A 18 1.91 -17.69 -3.05
CA ARG A 18 1.59 -16.64 -2.08
C ARG A 18 2.72 -15.61 -1.97
N ALA A 19 3.98 -16.06 -1.98
CA ALA A 19 5.12 -15.17 -1.97
C ALA A 19 5.16 -14.29 -3.23
N PHE A 20 4.96 -14.89 -4.40
CA PHE A 20 4.84 -14.16 -5.67
C PHE A 20 3.72 -13.12 -5.65
N PHE A 21 2.55 -13.48 -5.13
CA PHE A 21 1.41 -12.57 -5.06
C PHE A 21 1.67 -11.38 -4.13
N ILE A 22 2.31 -11.61 -2.98
CA ILE A 22 2.73 -10.54 -2.06
C ILE A 22 3.72 -9.60 -2.75
N VAL A 23 4.75 -10.15 -3.40
CA VAL A 23 5.75 -9.35 -4.13
C VAL A 23 5.10 -8.52 -5.25
N LEU A 24 4.18 -9.11 -6.00
CA LEU A 24 3.44 -8.40 -7.06
C LEU A 24 2.60 -7.25 -6.51
N ILE A 25 1.83 -7.46 -5.45
CA ILE A 25 1.02 -6.41 -4.83
C ILE A 25 1.91 -5.31 -4.26
N THR A 26 2.91 -5.66 -3.46
CA THR A 26 3.82 -4.67 -2.85
C THR A 26 4.59 -3.90 -3.93
N GLY A 27 5.09 -4.58 -4.97
CA GLY A 27 5.75 -3.94 -6.09
C GLY A 27 4.82 -2.97 -6.84
N SER A 28 3.58 -3.39 -7.11
CA SER A 28 2.58 -2.53 -7.77
C SER A 28 2.27 -1.28 -6.95
N LEU A 29 2.10 -1.43 -5.63
CA LEU A 29 1.86 -0.31 -4.71
C LEU A 29 3.02 0.70 -4.69
N LEU A 30 4.26 0.22 -4.67
CA LEU A 30 5.44 1.08 -4.70
C LEU A 30 5.59 1.81 -6.05
N VAL A 31 5.31 1.11 -7.15
CA VAL A 31 5.32 1.70 -8.50
C VAL A 31 4.25 2.79 -8.61
N MET A 32 3.02 2.50 -8.19
CA MET A 32 1.94 3.50 -8.13
C MET A 32 2.25 4.66 -7.19
N GLY A 33 2.97 4.41 -6.10
CA GLY A 33 3.48 5.44 -5.20
C GLY A 33 4.56 6.33 -5.82
N GLY A 34 5.14 5.99 -6.97
CA GLY A 34 6.16 6.81 -7.63
C GLY A 34 7.61 6.43 -7.28
N ILE A 35 7.87 5.20 -6.80
CA ILE A 35 9.24 4.76 -6.51
C ILE A 35 10.18 4.88 -7.72
N LEU A 36 9.65 4.75 -8.94
CA LEU A 36 10.42 4.93 -10.17
C LEU A 36 10.94 6.36 -10.31
N TYR A 37 10.13 7.37 -9.96
CA TYR A 37 10.58 8.76 -9.94
C TYR A 37 11.70 8.95 -8.92
N VAL A 38 11.57 8.34 -7.74
CA VAL A 38 12.58 8.42 -6.68
C VAL A 38 13.92 7.82 -7.12
N ILE A 39 13.89 6.64 -7.76
CA ILE A 39 15.10 5.97 -8.25
C ILE A 39 15.79 6.79 -9.35
N VAL A 40 15.02 7.38 -10.28
CA VAL A 40 15.57 8.10 -11.44
C VAL A 40 16.08 9.50 -11.08
N ASN A 41 15.31 10.26 -10.31
CA ASN A 41 15.59 11.67 -10.04
C ASN A 41 16.27 11.93 -8.70
N ASN A 42 16.35 10.91 -7.84
CA ASN A 42 16.92 10.96 -6.49
C ASN A 42 16.55 12.24 -5.71
N PRO A 43 15.25 12.55 -5.56
CA PRO A 43 14.80 13.76 -4.89
C PRO A 43 15.14 13.71 -3.40
N PRO A 44 15.37 14.86 -2.75
CA PRO A 44 15.59 14.89 -1.32
C PRO A 44 14.39 14.27 -0.58
N PRO A 45 14.62 13.62 0.58
CA PRO A 45 13.54 13.04 1.38
C PRO A 45 12.51 14.08 1.82
N LEU A 46 12.99 15.29 2.13
CA LEU A 46 12.19 16.43 2.56
C LEU A 46 12.68 17.67 1.80
N TYR A 47 11.76 18.50 1.34
CA TYR A 47 12.07 19.84 0.84
C TYR A 47 11.96 20.84 1.99
N GLY A 48 12.48 22.07 1.80
CA GLY A 48 12.33 23.15 2.79
C GLY A 48 10.87 23.51 3.09
N GLU A 49 9.98 23.19 2.15
CA GLU A 49 8.52 23.40 2.23
C GLU A 49 7.79 22.25 2.95
N GLY A 50 8.50 21.15 3.27
CA GLY A 50 7.97 20.01 4.00
C GLY A 50 8.10 18.66 3.25
N PRO A 51 7.31 17.65 3.66
CA PRO A 51 7.39 16.30 3.11
C PRO A 51 6.75 16.15 1.73
N PHE A 52 5.93 17.10 1.29
CA PHE A 52 5.27 17.07 -0.02
C PHE A 52 5.87 18.16 -0.90
N ALA A 53 6.31 17.80 -2.10
CA ALA A 53 6.86 18.78 -3.03
C ALA A 53 5.70 19.55 -3.69
N TYR A 54 5.79 20.88 -3.76
CA TYR A 54 4.80 21.66 -4.50
C TYR A 54 4.92 21.43 -6.02
N GLY A 55 3.77 21.48 -6.69
CA GLY A 55 3.63 21.24 -8.12
C GLY A 55 3.49 19.75 -8.48
N LEU A 56 2.75 19.50 -9.55
CA LEU A 56 2.42 18.14 -10.01
C LEU A 56 3.61 17.38 -10.61
N ASN A 57 4.65 18.10 -11.04
CA ASN A 57 5.82 17.53 -11.73
C ASN A 57 6.97 17.16 -10.78
N ARG A 58 6.84 17.42 -9.49
CA ARG A 58 7.87 17.14 -8.48
C ARG A 58 7.33 16.17 -7.44
N GLN A 59 8.22 15.38 -6.86
CA GLN A 59 7.90 14.43 -5.82
C GLN A 59 9.06 14.32 -4.85
N SER A 60 8.79 14.17 -3.56
CA SER A 60 9.81 13.84 -2.54
C SER A 60 9.92 12.33 -2.34
N SER A 61 11.05 11.87 -1.79
CA SER A 61 11.18 10.43 -1.49
C SER A 61 10.18 9.97 -0.41
N VAL A 62 9.88 10.82 0.58
CA VAL A 62 8.89 10.51 1.63
C VAL A 62 7.47 10.47 1.05
N GLU A 63 7.13 11.41 0.17
CA GLU A 63 5.83 11.47 -0.51
C GLU A 63 5.53 10.15 -1.23
N ALA A 64 6.51 9.57 -1.92
CA ALA A 64 6.32 8.30 -2.61
C ALA A 64 5.90 7.14 -1.69
N PHE A 65 6.52 7.04 -0.51
CA PHE A 65 6.16 6.02 0.47
C PHE A 65 4.82 6.30 1.15
N VAL A 66 4.52 7.57 1.45
CA VAL A 66 3.23 7.97 2.03
C VAL A 66 2.08 7.66 1.07
N VAL A 67 2.23 7.97 -0.21
CA VAL A 67 1.24 7.66 -1.24
C VAL A 67 1.07 6.14 -1.42
N ALA A 68 2.17 5.38 -1.47
CA ALA A 68 2.13 3.92 -1.52
C ALA A 68 1.39 3.33 -0.29
N PHE A 69 1.62 3.87 0.90
CA PHE A 69 0.91 3.47 2.11
C PHE A 69 -0.58 3.81 2.05
N ALA A 70 -0.93 5.01 1.58
CA ALA A 70 -2.34 5.40 1.41
C ALA A 70 -3.08 4.46 0.45
N TYR A 71 -2.45 4.03 -0.65
CA TYR A 71 -2.99 3.00 -1.52
C TYR A 71 -3.11 1.64 -0.84
N ALA A 72 -2.12 1.22 -0.06
CA ALA A 72 -2.17 -0.04 0.68
C ALA A 72 -3.35 -0.08 1.68
N VAL A 73 -3.59 1.03 2.38
CA VAL A 73 -4.75 1.20 3.28
C VAL A 73 -6.06 1.09 2.51
N GLY A 74 -6.16 1.71 1.33
CA GLY A 74 -7.35 1.64 0.48
C GLY A 74 -7.63 0.22 -0.02
N ILE A 75 -6.60 -0.49 -0.50
CA ILE A 75 -6.71 -1.90 -0.90
C ILE A 75 -7.09 -2.78 0.30
N GLY A 76 -6.51 -2.52 1.48
CA GLY A 76 -6.87 -3.22 2.71
C GLY A 76 -8.35 -3.04 3.08
N GLY A 77 -8.86 -1.81 2.96
CA GLY A 77 -10.28 -1.51 3.16
C GLY A 77 -11.19 -2.25 2.18
N LEU A 78 -10.86 -2.23 0.88
CA LEU A 78 -11.58 -2.98 -0.14
C LEU A 78 -11.56 -4.49 0.10
N TYR A 79 -10.42 -5.02 0.55
CA TYR A 79 -10.29 -6.44 0.87
C TYR A 79 -11.21 -6.84 2.02
N LEU A 80 -11.28 -6.04 3.09
CA LEU A 80 -12.22 -6.28 4.19
C LEU A 80 -13.66 -6.29 3.68
N LEU A 81 -14.06 -5.28 2.89
CA LEU A 81 -15.39 -5.22 2.30
C LEU A 81 -15.69 -6.43 1.40
N TYR A 82 -14.74 -6.86 0.58
CA TYR A 82 -14.87 -8.05 -0.26
C TYR A 82 -15.10 -9.33 0.58
N THR A 83 -14.39 -9.45 1.71
CA THR A 83 -14.52 -10.62 2.60
C THR A 83 -15.79 -10.63 3.46
N THR A 84 -16.51 -9.51 3.58
CA THR A 84 -17.76 -9.45 4.39
C THR A 84 -18.79 -10.50 4.01
N ARG A 85 -18.89 -10.85 2.72
CA ARG A 85 -19.81 -11.89 2.21
C ARG A 85 -19.62 -13.25 2.89
N ARG A 86 -18.41 -13.58 3.35
CA ARG A 86 -18.12 -14.85 4.04
C ARG A 86 -18.72 -14.92 5.44
N TYR A 87 -19.02 -13.78 6.05
CA TYR A 87 -19.47 -13.67 7.45
C TYR A 87 -20.97 -13.37 7.55
N TYR A 88 -21.76 -13.66 6.51
CA TYR A 88 -23.20 -13.36 6.49
C TYR A 88 -23.98 -13.95 7.69
N TYR A 89 -23.55 -15.12 8.17
CA TYR A 89 -24.17 -15.80 9.31
C TYR A 89 -23.72 -15.29 10.68
N ASP A 90 -22.65 -14.50 10.75
CA ASP A 90 -22.18 -13.87 11.98
C ASP A 90 -22.22 -12.35 11.83
N LEU A 91 -23.35 -11.78 12.27
CA LEU A 91 -23.65 -10.36 12.17
C LEU A 91 -22.60 -9.47 12.85
N ARG A 92 -21.93 -9.96 13.91
CA ARG A 92 -20.90 -9.16 14.61
C ARG A 92 -19.66 -9.02 13.75
N PHE A 93 -19.14 -10.12 13.21
CA PHE A 93 -17.97 -10.09 12.33
C PHE A 93 -18.26 -9.39 11.01
N LEU A 94 -19.48 -9.55 10.47
CA LEU A 94 -19.91 -8.81 9.29
C LEU A 94 -19.88 -7.30 9.54
N SER A 95 -20.47 -6.84 10.66
CA SER A 95 -20.55 -5.42 10.99
C SER A 95 -19.16 -4.82 11.21
N ILE A 96 -18.28 -5.52 11.93
CA ILE A 96 -16.90 -5.08 12.17
C ILE A 96 -16.14 -4.94 10.84
N ASN A 97 -16.17 -5.96 9.99
CA ASN A 97 -15.45 -5.93 8.71
C ASN A 97 -16.01 -4.85 7.77
N LEU A 98 -17.32 -4.61 7.77
CA LEU A 98 -17.96 -3.58 6.96
C LEU A 98 -17.58 -2.18 7.44
N ILE A 99 -17.67 -1.91 8.74
CA ILE A 99 -17.31 -0.62 9.32
C ILE A 99 -15.81 -0.36 9.15
N SER A 100 -14.94 -1.30 9.53
CA SER A 100 -13.49 -1.15 9.38
C SER A 100 -13.07 -1.00 7.92
N GLY A 101 -13.65 -1.79 7.01
CA GLY A 101 -13.36 -1.67 5.57
C GLY A 101 -13.74 -0.31 5.00
N THR A 102 -14.92 0.20 5.39
CA THR A 102 -15.40 1.52 4.98
C THR A 102 -14.53 2.64 5.56
N LEU A 103 -14.16 2.56 6.84
CA LEU A 103 -13.31 3.56 7.50
C LEU A 103 -11.91 3.60 6.88
N LEU A 104 -11.29 2.45 6.58
CA LEU A 104 -9.99 2.41 5.92
C LEU A 104 -10.04 3.00 4.52
N LEU A 105 -11.09 2.71 3.76
CA LEU A 105 -11.31 3.31 2.45
C LEU A 105 -11.46 4.84 2.53
N LEU A 106 -12.28 5.31 3.45
CA LEU A 106 -12.50 6.74 3.66
C LEU A 106 -11.21 7.44 4.09
N LEU A 107 -10.45 6.82 5.00
CA LEU A 107 -9.13 7.30 5.42
C LEU A 107 -8.17 7.39 4.24
N SER A 108 -8.09 6.34 3.41
CA SER A 108 -7.25 6.32 2.21
C SER A 108 -7.60 7.47 1.24
N LEU A 109 -8.90 7.67 0.98
CA LEU A 109 -9.37 8.75 0.11
C LEU A 109 -9.05 10.14 0.67
N LEU A 110 -9.27 10.37 1.98
CA LEU A 110 -8.94 11.64 2.61
C LEU A 110 -7.44 11.94 2.60
N LEU A 111 -6.60 10.92 2.80
CA LEU A 111 -5.15 11.07 2.72
C LEU A 111 -4.72 11.44 1.29
N LEU A 112 -5.20 10.73 0.29
CA LEU A 112 -4.85 11.02 -1.10
C LEU A 112 -5.37 12.39 -1.55
N GLN A 113 -6.60 12.74 -1.18
CA GLN A 113 -7.20 14.03 -1.51
C GLN A 113 -6.46 15.18 -0.84
N SER A 114 -6.04 15.02 0.42
CA SER A 114 -5.28 16.06 1.13
C SER A 114 -3.90 16.27 0.51
N ILE A 115 -3.19 15.19 0.14
CA ILE A 115 -1.91 15.28 -0.59
C ILE A 115 -2.12 16.01 -1.92
N TYR A 116 -3.13 15.61 -2.70
CA TYR A 116 -3.44 16.27 -3.97
C TYR A 116 -3.75 17.76 -3.80
N ALA A 117 -4.59 18.10 -2.81
CA ALA A 117 -4.92 19.49 -2.50
C ALA A 117 -3.69 20.32 -2.11
N MET A 118 -2.77 19.75 -1.32
CA MET A 118 -1.50 20.42 -0.98
C MET A 118 -0.61 20.67 -2.21
N LYS A 119 -0.65 19.79 -3.21
CA LYS A 119 0.17 19.94 -4.44
C LYS A 119 -0.42 20.91 -5.45
N VAL A 120 -1.75 21.08 -5.47
CA VAL A 120 -2.46 21.97 -6.40
C VAL A 120 -2.70 23.36 -5.80
N GLY A 121 -2.88 23.44 -4.48
CA GLY A 121 -3.16 24.70 -3.77
C GLY A 121 -1.93 25.59 -3.54
N ALA A 122 -0.75 25.19 -4.05
CA ALA A 122 0.50 25.93 -4.03
C ALA A 122 0.94 26.23 -5.47
#